data_AF-A0A2W5U230-F1
#
_entry.id   AF-A0A2W5U230-F1
#
_cell.length_a   1.000
_cell.length_b   1.000
_cell.length_c   1.000
_cell.angle_alpha   90.00
_cell.angle_beta   90.00
_cell.angle_gamma   90.00
#
_symmetry.space_group_name_H-M   'P 1'
#
loop_
_entity.id
_entity.type
_entity.pdbx_description
1 polymer ?
#
loop_
_entity_poly.entity_id
_entity_poly.type
_entity_poly.pdbx_seq_one_letter_code
_entity_poly.pdbx_strand_id
1 'polypeptide(L)' 'MIPERIPFETSRCHACVHKRDVKTPRSHFLMCQQGTPPKYPPQPVLECGYFTQRVDESSP' A
#
# COMPACT_ATOMS: atom_id res chain seq x y z
N MET A 1 15.41 -13.19 -6.81
CA MET A 1 15.26 -12.11 -7.80
C MET A 1 14.32 -11.08 -7.20
N ILE A 2 14.78 -9.85 -6.99
CA ILE A 2 13.92 -8.74 -6.56
C ILE A 2 13.23 -8.24 -7.83
N PRO A 3 11.89 -8.16 -7.89
CA PRO A 3 11.23 -7.59 -9.06
C PRO A 3 11.61 -6.12 -9.18
N GLU A 4 12.13 -5.71 -10.35
CA GLU A 4 12.57 -4.33 -10.62
C GLU A 4 11.45 -3.29 -10.53
N ARG A 5 10.17 -3.72 -10.45
CA ARG A 5 9.01 -2.85 -10.31
C ARG A 5 8.02 -3.39 -9.28
N ILE A 6 7.51 -2.47 -8.47
CA ILE A 6 6.47 -2.75 -7.48
C ILE A 6 5.13 -2.96 -8.20
N PRO A 7 4.39 -4.05 -7.94
CA PRO A 7 3.06 -4.22 -8.49
C PRO A 7 2.14 -3.06 -8.10
N PHE A 8 1.34 -2.58 -9.06
CA PHE A 8 0.37 -1.50 -8.83
C PHE A 8 1.02 -0.22 -8.28
N GLU A 9 2.12 0.25 -8.89
CA GLU A 9 2.87 1.44 -8.46
C GLU A 9 2.00 2.69 -8.25
N THR A 10 0.92 2.84 -9.02
CA THR A 10 -0.05 3.94 -8.92
C THR A 10 -1.06 3.78 -7.77
N SER A 11 -1.05 2.65 -7.06
CA SER A 11 -1.93 2.41 -5.91
C SER A 11 -1.56 3.32 -4.74
N ARG A 12 -2.54 4.06 -4.24
CA ARG A 12 -2.38 4.93 -3.05
C ARG A 12 -1.92 4.14 -1.82
N CYS A 13 -2.15 2.83 -1.77
CA CYS A 13 -1.66 1.99 -0.69
C CYS A 13 -0.14 2.04 -0.52
N HIS A 14 0.63 2.23 -1.60
CA HIS A 14 2.10 2.37 -1.52
C HIS A 14 2.54 3.66 -0.84
N ALA A 15 1.80 4.75 -1.03
CA ALA A 15 2.09 6.05 -0.42
C ALA A 15 1.43 6.26 0.96
N CYS A 16 0.56 5.35 1.41
CA CYS A 16 -0.20 5.53 2.64
C CYS A 16 0.66 5.33 3.91
N VAL A 17 0.40 6.11 4.96
CA VAL A 17 1.01 5.92 6.30
C VAL A 17 0.54 4.63 6.96
N HIS A 18 -0.72 4.25 6.76
CA HIS A 18 -1.35 3.09 7.39
C HIS A 18 -0.94 1.75 6.77
N LYS A 19 -0.03 1.75 5.79
CA LYS A 19 0.45 0.53 5.14
C LYS A 19 1.40 -0.22 6.07
N ARG A 20 1.18 -1.54 6.18
CA ARG A 20 2.16 -2.50 6.67
C ARG A 20 2.56 -3.42 5.53
N ASP A 21 3.86 -3.49 5.26
CA ASP A 21 4.43 -4.47 4.35
C ASP A 21 4.50 -5.84 5.04
N VAL A 22 3.76 -6.83 4.53
CA VAL A 22 3.70 -8.19 5.08
C VAL A 22 4.41 -9.15 4.12
N LYS A 23 5.52 -9.71 4.61
CA LYS A 23 6.33 -10.70 3.90
C LYS A 23 6.24 -12.04 4.62
N THR A 24 5.80 -13.07 3.91
CA THR A 24 5.82 -14.46 4.36
C THR A 24 6.67 -15.28 3.40
N PRO A 25 7.04 -16.53 3.75
CA PRO A 25 7.75 -17.41 2.80
C PRO A 25 6.98 -17.68 1.49
N ARG A 26 5.66 -17.49 1.48
CA ARG A 26 4.78 -17.81 0.34
C ARG A 26 4.15 -16.59 -0.34
N SER A 27 4.15 -15.43 0.30
CA SER A 27 3.39 -14.27 -0.17
C SER A 27 4.02 -12.96 0.28
N HIS A 28 3.81 -11.92 -0.53
CA HIS A 28 4.16 -10.55 -0.20
C HIS A 28 2.95 -9.66 -0.54
N PHE A 29 2.44 -8.92 0.45
CA PHE A 29 1.29 -8.04 0.27
C PHE A 29 1.30 -6.85 1.22
N LEU A 30 0.54 -5.81 0.87
CA LEU A 30 0.30 -4.67 1.74
C LEU A 30 -0.96 -4.88 2.58
N MET A 31 -0.86 -4.68 3.88
CA MET A 31 -1.96 -4.74 4.83
C MET A 31 -2.30 -3.32 5.34
N CYS A 32 -3.58 -2.95 5.30
CA CYS A 32 -4.05 -1.70 5.91
C CYS A 32 -4.19 -1.88 7.43
N GLN A 33 -3.55 -1.01 8.21
CA GLN A 33 -3.61 -1.04 9.67
C GLN A 33 -4.77 -0.21 10.25
N GLN A 34 -5.32 0.72 9.49
CA GLN A 34 -6.42 1.58 9.94
C GLN A 34 -7.77 0.84 9.99
N GLY A 35 -7.89 -0.23 9.20
CA GLY A 35 -9.10 -1.05 9.11
C GLY A 35 -9.26 -1.66 7.73
N THR A 36 -10.03 -2.74 7.65
CA THR A 36 -10.45 -3.36 6.39
C THR A 36 -11.81 -2.76 6.03
N PRO A 37 -11.97 -2.07 4.88
CA PRO A 37 -13.30 -1.70 4.42
C PRO A 37 -14.17 -2.95 4.23
N PRO A 38 -15.51 -2.85 4.34
CA PRO A 38 -16.41 -4.00 4.20
C PRO A 38 -16.26 -4.76 2.87
N LYS A 39 -15.77 -4.06 1.84
CA LYS A 39 -15.44 -4.59 0.52
C LYS A 39 -14.03 -4.16 0.13
N TYR A 40 -13.25 -5.10 -0.40
CA TYR A 40 -11.95 -4.76 -0.97
C TYR A 40 -12.14 -3.84 -2.18
N PRO A 41 -11.45 -2.69 -2.24
CA PRO A 41 -11.47 -1.82 -3.41
C PRO A 41 -10.85 -2.52 -4.62
N PRO A 42 -11.22 -2.11 -5.85
CA PRO A 42 -10.55 -2.57 -7.06
C PRO A 42 -9.05 -2.24 -6.99
N GLN A 43 -8.21 -3.12 -7.52
CA GLN A 43 -6.77 -2.90 -7.67
C GLN A 43 -6.48 -2.31 -9.06
N PRO A 44 -5.59 -1.30 -9.19
CA PRO A 44 -4.92 -0.58 -8.11
C PRO A 44 -5.90 0.28 -7.29
N VAL A 45 -5.63 0.43 -5.99
CA VAL A 45 -6.45 1.29 -5.12
C VAL A 45 -6.14 2.76 -5.40
N LEU A 46 -6.97 3.39 -6.23
CA LEU A 46 -6.80 4.81 -6.60
C LEU A 46 -7.51 5.77 -5.63
N GLU A 47 -8.53 5.29 -4.93
CA GLU A 47 -9.33 6.06 -3.97
C GLU A 47 -9.55 5.25 -2.69
N CYS A 48 -9.37 5.90 -1.54
CA CYS A 48 -9.58 5.30 -0.23
C CYS A 48 -9.89 6.41 0.79
N GLY A 49 -11.01 6.27 1.53
CA GLY A 49 -11.41 7.25 2.55
C GLY A 49 -10.49 7.31 3.77
N TYR A 50 -9.62 6.32 3.95
CA TYR A 50 -8.60 6.28 5.00
C TYR A 50 -7.20 6.65 4.49
N PHE A 51 -7.08 7.10 3.25
CA PHE A 51 -5.77 7.45 2.71
C PHE A 51 -5.20 8.67 3.43
N THR A 52 -4.04 8.49 4.04
CA THR A 52 -3.20 9.57 4.57
C THR A 52 -1.81 9.40 3.98
N GLN A 53 -1.32 10.40 3.26
CA GLN A 53 -0.02 10.33 2.60
C GLN A 53 1.10 10.27 3.64
N ARG A 54 2.07 9.38 3.42
CA ARG A 54 3.33 9.40 4.17
C ARG A 54 4.13 10.59 3.70
N VAL A 55 4.32 11.54 4.62
CA VAL A 55 5.40 12.52 4.51
C VAL A 55 6.69 11.75 4.75
N ASP A 56 7.27 11.22 3.68
CA ASP A 56 8.68 10.87 3.70
C ASP A 56 9.43 12.20 3.70
N GLU A 57 10.11 12.49 4.80
CA GLU A 57 11.00 13.65 5.00
C GLU A 57 12.26 13.46 4.14
N SER A 58 12.05 13.39 2.84
CA SER A 58 13.06 13.15 1.82
C SER A 58 12.63 13.93 0.57
N SER A 59 12.63 15.25 0.71
CA SER A 59 12.93 16.14 -0.40
C SER A 59 14.09 17.05 0.04
N PRO A 60 15.08 17.29 -0.85
CA PRO A 60 16.24 18.11 -0.58
C PRO A 60 15.89 19.58 -0.28
#